data_AF-A0A7C5QFZ9-F1
#
_entry.id   AF-A0A7C5QFZ9-F1
#
_cell.length_a   1.000
_cell.length_b   1.000
_cell.length_c   1.000
_cell.angle_alpha   90.00
_cell.angle_beta   90.00
_cell.angle_gamma   90.00
#
_symmetry.space_group_name_H-M   'P 1'
#
loop_
_entity.id
_entity.type
_entity.pdbx_description
1 polymer ?
#
loop_
_entity_poly.entity_id
_entity_poly.type
_entity_poly.pdbx_seq_one_letter_code
_entity_poly.pdbx_strand_id
1 'polypeptide(L)'
;MEKIILEENWANFLGFETIDKEGKRHNDLLVVRGNGKLRLEDDGIHFTRMVPEKSFFIPASKIKRVEISSSHNGKWVLFPIVLKIYYEEESEIKVFGIMVRWKRRKLWKEKIENLMQK
;
A
#
# COMPACT_ATOMS: atom_id res chain seq x y z
N MET A 1 -12.01 20.20 -2.38
CA MET A 1 -11.67 19.22 -3.44
C MET A 1 -10.31 18.67 -3.10
N GLU A 2 -10.22 17.38 -2.77
CA GLU A 2 -8.93 16.71 -2.58
C GLU A 2 -8.23 16.63 -3.95
N LYS A 3 -6.96 17.04 -4.00
CA LYS A 3 -6.19 17.09 -5.25
C LYS A 3 -5.53 15.74 -5.46
N ILE A 4 -5.94 15.02 -6.49
CA ILE A 4 -5.27 13.77 -6.89
C ILE A 4 -3.84 14.09 -7.34
N ILE A 5 -2.86 13.58 -6.61
CA ILE A 5 -1.43 13.70 -6.91
C ILE A 5 -1.01 12.64 -7.92
N LEU A 6 -1.48 11.40 -7.72
CA LEU A 6 -1.12 10.26 -8.56
C LEU A 6 -2.24 9.21 -8.55
N GLU A 7 -2.48 8.58 -9.69
CA GLU A 7 -3.51 7.54 -9.82
C GLU A 7 -2.99 6.35 -10.62
N GLU A 8 -3.34 5.13 -10.19
CA GLU A 8 -3.11 3.88 -10.90
C GLU A 8 -4.43 3.10 -11.00
N ASN A 9 -4.91 2.97 -12.23
CA ASN A 9 -5.99 2.06 -12.55
C ASN A 9 -5.42 0.65 -12.67
N TRP A 10 -6.12 -0.35 -12.13
CA TRP A 10 -5.70 -1.75 -12.10
C TRP A 10 -4.46 -2.06 -11.23
N ALA A 11 -4.29 -1.33 -10.13
CA ALA A 11 -3.34 -1.71 -9.10
C ALA A 11 -3.81 -3.02 -8.43
N ASN A 12 -2.91 -3.97 -8.20
CA ASN A 12 -3.26 -5.29 -7.66
C ASN A 12 -2.91 -5.38 -6.18
N PHE A 13 -3.93 -5.40 -5.32
CA PHE A 13 -3.78 -5.49 -3.88
C PHE A 13 -3.45 -6.92 -3.45
N LEU A 14 -2.33 -7.06 -2.74
CA LEU A 14 -1.77 -8.34 -2.29
C LEU A 14 -2.14 -8.68 -0.83
N GLY A 15 -2.80 -7.78 -0.12
CA GLY A 15 -3.23 -8.00 1.25
C GLY A 15 -2.48 -7.16 2.28
N PHE A 16 -2.66 -7.54 3.54
CA PHE A 16 -2.02 -6.93 4.69
C PHE A 16 -1.00 -7.87 5.32
N GLU A 17 0.04 -7.29 5.90
CA GLU A 17 0.85 -7.91 6.95
C GLU A 17 0.74 -7.03 8.19
N THR A 18 0.97 -7.59 9.36
CA THR A 18 1.10 -6.84 10.62
C THR A 18 2.47 -7.11 11.22
N ILE A 19 3.08 -6.09 11.82
CA ILE A 19 4.28 -6.22 12.63
C ILE A 19 3.88 -5.87 14.06
N ASP A 20 3.99 -6.86 14.94
CA ASP A 20 3.65 -6.70 16.36
C ASP A 20 4.73 -5.91 17.11
N LYS A 21 4.50 -5.69 18.40
CA LYS A 21 5.41 -4.94 19.30
C LYS A 21 6.77 -5.62 19.49
N GLU A 22 6.85 -6.92 19.24
CA GLU A 22 8.11 -7.69 19.30
C GLU A 22 8.86 -7.65 17.96
N GLY A 23 8.31 -6.95 16.95
CA GLY A 23 8.88 -6.85 15.62
C GLY A 23 8.61 -8.06 14.73
N LYS A 24 7.76 -9.00 15.17
CA LYS A 24 7.43 -10.21 14.41
C LYS A 24 6.35 -9.90 13.39
N ARG A 25 6.56 -10.42 12.17
CA ARG A 25 5.66 -10.20 11.03
C ARG A 25 4.65 -11.33 10.89
N HIS A 26 3.39 -10.95 10.70
CA HIS A 26 2.24 -11.85 10.53
C HIS A 26 1.54 -11.57 9.20
N ASN A 27 1.26 -12.62 8.44
CA ASN A 27 0.57 -12.53 7.16
C ASN A 27 -0.95 -12.62 7.38
N ASP A 28 -1.73 -11.73 6.75
CA ASP A 28 -3.19 -11.90 6.67
C ASP A 28 -3.55 -12.75 5.46
N LEU A 29 -3.60 -14.07 5.65
CA LEU A 29 -3.86 -15.03 4.56
C LEU A 29 -5.34 -15.07 4.13
N LEU A 30 -6.26 -14.57 4.95
CA LEU A 30 -7.70 -14.62 4.70
C LEU A 30 -8.22 -13.37 3.95
N VAL A 31 -7.40 -12.31 3.84
CA VAL A 31 -7.78 -11.11 3.11
C VAL A 31 -8.06 -11.40 1.64
N VAL A 32 -9.23 -10.94 1.18
CA VAL A 32 -9.57 -10.98 -0.25
C VAL A 32 -8.66 -10.03 -1.03
N ARG A 33 -8.00 -10.55 -2.04
CA ARG A 33 -7.06 -9.81 -2.90
C ARG A 33 -7.76 -9.42 -4.20
N GLY A 34 -7.19 -8.49 -4.95
CA GLY A 34 -7.76 -8.15 -6.25
C GLY A 34 -7.29 -6.83 -6.82
N ASN A 35 -7.73 -6.58 -8.04
CA ASN A 35 -7.44 -5.34 -8.74
C ASN A 35 -8.35 -4.21 -8.23
N GLY A 36 -7.82 -3.00 -8.31
CA GLY A 36 -8.56 -1.81 -7.92
C GLY A 36 -7.93 -0.53 -8.43
N LYS A 37 -8.48 0.57 -7.95
CA LYS A 37 -8.02 1.92 -8.23
C LYS A 37 -7.22 2.44 -7.04
N LEU A 38 -5.94 2.74 -7.24
CA LEU A 38 -5.07 3.34 -6.23
C LEU A 38 -4.92 4.83 -6.53
N ARG A 39 -5.13 5.67 -5.52
CA ARG A 39 -4.97 7.13 -5.58
C ARG A 39 -4.09 7.60 -4.44
N LEU A 40 -3.18 8.51 -4.76
CA LEU A 40 -2.46 9.33 -3.81
C LEU A 40 -3.08 10.72 -3.85
N GLU A 41 -3.55 11.18 -2.71
CA GLU A 41 -4.18 12.48 -2.51
C GLU A 41 -3.44 13.21 -1.37
N ASP A 42 -3.74 14.48 -1.13
CA ASP A 42 -3.02 15.27 -0.11
C ASP A 42 -3.24 14.75 1.33
N ASP A 43 -4.32 14.01 1.58
CA ASP A 43 -4.67 13.43 2.88
C ASP A 43 -4.09 12.01 3.10
N GLY A 44 -3.72 11.31 2.02
CA GLY A 44 -3.17 9.97 2.10
C GLY A 44 -3.38 9.10 0.86
N ILE A 45 -3.42 7.79 1.11
CA ILE A 45 -3.54 6.77 0.08
C ILE A 45 -4.95 6.17 0.13
N HIS A 46 -5.64 6.23 -0.99
CA HIS A 46 -6.97 5.65 -1.19
C HIS A 46 -6.87 4.48 -2.15
N PHE A 47 -7.40 3.32 -1.77
CA PHE A 47 -7.50 2.16 -2.65
C PHE A 47 -8.93 1.61 -2.66
N THR A 48 -9.54 1.49 -3.84
CA THR A 48 -10.84 0.85 -4.02
C THR A 48 -10.67 -0.42 -4.83
N ARG A 49 -10.77 -1.59 -4.18
CA ARG A 49 -10.81 -2.90 -4.84
C ARG A 49 -12.13 -3.03 -5.61
N MET A 50 -12.10 -3.61 -6.81
CA MET A 50 -13.30 -3.73 -7.66
C MET A 50 -14.21 -4.91 -7.28
N VAL A 51 -13.66 -6.09 -6.97
CA VAL A 51 -14.47 -7.30 -6.71
C VAL A 51 -13.91 -8.13 -5.54
N PRO A 52 -14.68 -8.34 -4.45
CA PRO A 52 -15.86 -7.56 -4.09
C PRO A 52 -15.42 -6.13 -3.77
N GLU A 53 -16.29 -5.18 -4.09
CA GLU A 53 -16.01 -3.76 -3.90
C GLU A 53 -15.66 -3.48 -2.43
N LYS A 54 -14.49 -2.87 -2.21
CA LYS A 54 -14.04 -2.48 -0.86
C LYS A 54 -13.01 -1.37 -0.95
N SER A 55 -13.22 -0.33 -0.15
CA SER A 55 -12.30 0.80 -0.04
C SER A 55 -11.40 0.67 1.19
N PHE A 56 -10.18 1.17 1.06
CA PHE A 56 -9.17 1.25 2.09
C PHE A 56 -8.54 2.64 2.03
N PHE A 57 -8.31 3.22 3.21
CA PHE A 57 -7.69 4.52 3.35
C PHE A 57 -6.53 4.43 4.34
N ILE A 58 -5.39 4.98 3.95
CA ILE A 58 -4.20 5.08 4.79
C ILE A 58 -3.85 6.57 4.90
N PRO A 59 -4.12 7.22 6.04
CA PRO A 59 -3.78 8.63 6.24
C PRO A 59 -2.28 8.87 6.09
N ALA A 60 -1.90 9.95 5.41
CA ALA A 60 -0.50 10.33 5.22
C ALA A 60 0.27 10.43 6.55
N SER A 61 -0.37 11.01 7.57
CA SER A 61 0.17 11.17 8.93
C SER A 61 0.50 9.86 9.65
N LYS A 62 -0.10 8.74 9.21
CA LYS A 62 0.15 7.41 9.78
C LYS A 62 1.21 6.62 9.03
N ILE A 63 1.60 7.04 7.82
CA ILE A 63 2.61 6.34 7.02
C ILE A 63 3.98 6.54 7.68
N LYS A 64 4.66 5.43 7.96
CA LYS A 64 6.00 5.42 8.58
C LYS A 64 7.11 5.15 7.57
N ARG A 65 6.82 4.34 6.55
CA ARG A 65 7.79 3.93 5.54
C ARG A 65 7.09 3.43 4.27
N VAL A 66 7.73 3.60 3.13
CA VAL A 66 7.35 2.92 1.89
C VAL A 66 8.56 2.20 1.27
N GLU A 67 8.35 0.97 0.81
CA GLU A 67 9.40 0.15 0.20
C GLU A 67 8.93 -0.46 -1.12
N ILE A 68 9.90 -0.82 -1.96
CA ILE A 68 9.67 -1.60 -3.17
C ILE A 68 10.22 -3.00 -2.93
N SER A 69 9.41 -4.03 -3.11
CA SER A 69 9.75 -5.42 -2.85
C SER A 69 9.27 -6.35 -3.97
N SER A 70 9.81 -7.57 -4.00
CA SER A 70 9.38 -8.68 -4.87
C SER A 70 8.42 -9.65 -4.17
N SER A 71 8.05 -9.40 -2.91
CA SER A 71 7.12 -10.27 -2.19
C SER A 71 6.25 -9.50 -1.20
N HIS A 72 5.05 -10.02 -0.95
CA HIS A 72 4.16 -9.54 0.11
C HIS A 72 3.08 -10.59 0.43
N ASN A 73 2.77 -10.75 1.71
CA ASN A 73 1.68 -11.56 2.23
C ASN A 73 1.62 -12.98 1.61
N GLY A 74 2.76 -13.67 1.65
CA GLY A 74 2.93 -15.02 1.11
C GLY A 74 2.94 -15.12 -0.42
N LYS A 75 2.95 -14.01 -1.17
CA LYS A 75 3.13 -14.01 -2.62
C LYS A 75 4.50 -13.49 -3.00
N TRP A 76 5.12 -14.20 -3.93
CA TRP A 76 6.31 -13.74 -4.63
C TRP A 76 5.93 -13.35 -6.05
N VAL A 77 6.54 -12.28 -6.55
CA VAL A 77 6.33 -11.80 -7.91
C VAL A 77 7.67 -11.64 -8.60
N LEU A 78 7.69 -12.06 -9.87
CA LEU A 78 8.84 -11.88 -10.73
C LEU A 78 9.00 -10.37 -10.93
N PHE A 79 10.11 -9.83 -10.43
CA PHE A 79 10.47 -8.41 -10.33
C PHE A 79 9.89 -7.63 -9.13
N PRO A 80 10.67 -6.70 -8.54
CA PRO A 80 10.22 -5.90 -7.41
C PRO A 80 9.21 -4.81 -7.84
N ILE A 81 7.95 -5.18 -8.04
CA ILE A 81 6.81 -4.31 -8.39
C ILE A 81 5.89 -4.00 -7.22
N VAL A 82 6.11 -4.61 -6.06
CA VAL A 82 5.25 -4.43 -4.89
C VAL A 82 5.66 -3.18 -4.13
N LEU A 83 4.73 -2.24 -3.97
CA LEU A 83 4.84 -1.19 -2.97
C LEU A 83 4.34 -1.72 -1.64
N LYS A 84 5.21 -1.71 -0.64
CA LYS A 84 4.86 -1.96 0.77
C LYS A 84 4.73 -0.63 1.48
N ILE A 85 3.54 -0.30 1.94
CA ILE A 85 3.26 0.91 2.70
C ILE A 85 3.09 0.50 4.16
N TYR A 86 4.03 0.92 5.00
CA TYR A 86 4.03 0.70 6.44
C TYR A 86 3.32 1.86 7.11
N TYR A 87 2.30 1.58 7.91
CA TYR A 87 1.54 2.61 8.61
C TYR A 87 1.13 2.13 10.00
N GLU A 88 0.99 3.08 10.90
CA GLU A 88 0.54 2.84 12.26
C GLU A 88 -0.97 2.63 12.27
N GLU A 89 -1.42 1.51 12.83
CA GLU A 89 -2.82 1.28 13.13
C GLU A 89 -2.94 0.76 14.56
N GLU A 90 -3.72 1.48 15.37
CA GLU A 90 -3.85 1.25 16.80
C GLU A 90 -2.50 1.30 17.54
N SER A 91 -1.89 0.15 17.81
CA SER A 91 -0.59 0.02 18.50
C SER A 91 0.39 -0.89 17.77
N GLU A 92 0.11 -1.19 16.50
CA GLU A 92 0.91 -2.08 15.66
C GLU A 92 1.23 -1.40 14.32
N ILE A 93 2.19 -1.95 13.59
CA ILE A 93 2.49 -1.51 12.22
C ILE A 93 1.80 -2.43 11.23
N LYS A 94 0.83 -1.91 10.48
CA LYS A 94 0.28 -2.59 9.33
C LYS A 94 1.09 -2.30 8.08
N VAL A 95 1.12 -3.29 7.19
CA VAL A 95 1.81 -3.21 5.90
C VAL A 95 0.83 -3.50 4.79
N PHE A 96 0.47 -2.47 4.03
CA PHE A 96 -0.37 -2.60 2.85
C PHE A 96 0.51 -2.90 1.64
N GLY A 97 0.28 -4.04 0.98
CA GLY A 97 1.03 -4.45 -0.20
C GLY A 97 0.21 -4.30 -1.47
N ILE A 98 0.75 -3.56 -2.43
CA ILE A 98 0.08 -3.34 -3.71
C ILE A 98 1.07 -3.33 -4.87
N MET A 99 0.71 -4.01 -5.96
CA MET A 99 1.46 -3.93 -7.20
C MET A 99 0.96 -2.76 -8.02
N VAL A 100 1.90 -1.94 -8.48
CA VAL A 100 1.68 -0.89 -9.47
C VAL A 100 2.47 -1.24 -10.73
N ARG A 101 2.25 -0.47 -11.81
CA ARG A 101 3.01 -0.69 -13.05
C ARG A 101 4.51 -0.58 -12.78
N TRP A 102 5.30 -1.50 -13.31
CA TRP A 102 6.77 -1.55 -13.13
C TRP A 102 7.43 -0.18 -13.31
N LYS A 103 7.13 0.51 -14.42
CA LYS A 103 7.72 1.82 -14.73
C LYS A 103 7.35 2.93 -13.72
N ARG A 104 6.28 2.75 -12.93
CA ARG A 104 5.72 3.76 -12.01
C ARG A 104 6.07 3.52 -10.55
N ARG A 105 6.57 2.35 -10.16
CA ARG A 105 6.86 2.01 -8.74
C ARG A 105 7.78 3.01 -8.03
N LYS A 106 8.82 3.50 -8.72
CA LYS A 106 9.75 4.48 -8.15
C LYS A 106 9.07 5.85 -7.94
N LEU A 107 8.27 6.28 -8.92
CA LEU A 107 7.48 7.50 -8.84
C LEU A 107 6.47 7.45 -7.69
N TRP A 108 5.76 6.32 -7.53
CA TRP A 108 4.86 6.12 -6.41
C TRP A 108 5.57 6.23 -5.06
N LYS A 109 6.70 5.52 -4.91
CA LYS A 109 7.53 5.60 -3.69
C LYS A 109 7.93 7.06 -3.40
N GLU A 110 8.51 7.75 -4.38
CA GLU A 110 8.94 9.16 -4.25
C GLU A 110 7.78 10.09 -3.84
N LYS A 111 6.61 9.96 -4.47
CA LYS A 111 5.46 10.83 -4.15
C LYS A 111 4.88 10.56 -2.77
N ILE A 112 4.86 9.31 -2.31
CA ILE A 112 4.46 8.97 -0.93
C ILE A 112 5.48 9.54 0.06
N GLU A 113 6.78 9.40 -0.19
CA GLU A 113 7.83 9.95 0.68
C GLU A 113 7.77 11.48 0.79
N ASN A 114 7.51 12.17 -0.32
CA ASN A 114 7.31 13.62 -0.31
C ASN A 114 6.06 14.02 0.48
N LEU A 115 5.01 13.20 0.47
CA LEU A 115 3.80 13.44 1.25
C LEU A 115 4.04 13.29 2.75
N MET A 116 4.92 12.36 3.15
CA MET A 116 5.29 12.12 4.56
C MET A 116 6.12 13.26 5.19
N GLN A 117 6.70 14.15 4.37
CA GLN A 117 7.55 15.26 4.83
C GLN A 117 6.80 16.57 5.03
N LYS A 118 5.52 16.62 4.66
CA LYS A 118 4.64 17.77 4.87
C LYS A 118 4.00 17.69 6.25
#